data_AF-A0A355FD22-F1
#
_entry.id   AF-A0A355FD22-F1
#
_cell.length_a   1.000
_cell.length_b   1.000
_cell.length_c   1.000
_cell.angle_alpha   90.00
_cell.angle_beta   90.00
_cell.angle_gamma   90.00
#
_symmetry.space_group_name_H-M   'P 1'
#
loop_
_entity.id
_entity.type
_entity.pdbx_description
1 polymer ?
#
loop_
_entity_poly.entity_id
_entity_poly.type
_entity_poly.pdbx_seq_one_letter_code
_entity_poly.pdbx_strand_id
1 'polypeptide(L)'
;KYKHRILQELEAKAKEVGGHGGMDFIMDYRLVYCLRNGLPLDMDVYDLAEWCCLADLGHISIENNSAPVAVPDFTRGNWNKIQGYRHAFAD
;
A
#
# COMPACT_ATOMS: atom_id res chain seq x y z
N LYS A 1 9.59 3.63 -21.33
CA LYS A 1 8.41 2.81 -21.67
C LYS A 1 7.70 2.26 -20.42
N TYR A 2 8.40 1.62 -19.47
CA TYR A 2 7.77 1.00 -18.28
C TYR A 2 7.92 1.80 -16.97
N LYS A 3 8.57 2.96 -17.02
CA LYS A 3 8.78 3.79 -15.84
C LYS A 3 7.44 4.36 -15.38
N HIS A 4 7.08 4.10 -14.13
CA HIS A 4 5.82 4.58 -13.54
C HIS A 4 5.72 6.11 -13.58
N ARG A 5 4.52 6.65 -13.77
CA ARG A 5 4.26 8.10 -13.88
C ARG A 5 4.84 8.87 -12.69
N ILE A 6 4.57 8.43 -11.45
CA ILE A 6 5.08 9.05 -10.22
C ILE A 6 6.62 9.14 -10.23
N LEU A 7 7.31 8.11 -10.73
CA LEU A 7 8.77 8.12 -10.83
C LEU A 7 9.28 9.02 -11.96
N GLN A 8 8.50 9.24 -13.01
CA GLN A 8 8.89 10.21 -14.05
C GLN A 8 8.85 11.64 -13.48
N GLU A 9 7.87 11.93 -12.63
CA GLU A 9 7.64 13.25 -12.05
C GLU A 9 8.54 13.54 -10.83
N LEU A 10 8.74 12.56 -9.94
CA LEU A 10 9.32 12.80 -8.61
C LEU A 10 10.70 12.19 -8.38
N GLU A 11 11.20 11.29 -9.24
CA GLU A 11 12.42 10.52 -8.93
C GLU A 11 13.65 11.39 -8.61
N ALA A 12 13.86 12.48 -9.36
CA ALA A 12 14.99 13.37 -9.11
C ALA A 12 14.91 13.99 -7.70
N LYS A 13 13.71 14.45 -7.30
CA LYS A 13 13.49 15.04 -5.98
C LYS A 13 13.57 13.99 -4.88
N ALA A 14 13.02 12.80 -5.12
CA ALA A 14 13.08 11.66 -4.21
C ALA A 14 14.53 11.27 -3.90
N LYS A 15 15.41 11.23 -4.91
CA LYS A 15 16.84 10.93 -4.73
C LYS A 15 17.58 12.05 -3.98
N GLU A 16 17.23 13.31 -4.22
CA GLU A 16 17.81 14.46 -3.54
C GLU A 16 17.47 14.46 -2.04
N VAL A 17 16.20 14.23 -1.70
CA VAL A 17 15.73 14.20 -0.30
C VAL A 17 16.23 12.95 0.44
N GLY A 18 16.30 11.80 -0.25
CA GLY A 18 16.76 10.54 0.31
C GLY A 18 15.65 9.75 1.04
N GLY A 19 16.07 8.86 1.94
CA GLY A 19 15.19 7.86 2.59
C GLY A 19 15.07 6.58 1.75
N HIS A 20 15.77 5.51 2.15
CA HIS A 20 15.85 4.22 1.44
C HIS A 20 15.97 4.34 -0.11
N GLY A 21 16.80 5.27 -0.61
CA GLY A 21 16.97 5.50 -2.05
C GLY A 21 15.92 6.42 -2.71
N GLY A 22 15.06 7.04 -1.92
CA GLY A 22 14.01 7.99 -2.31
C GLY A 22 12.59 7.44 -2.21
N MET A 23 12.40 6.16 -1.90
CA MET A 23 11.06 5.57 -1.83
C MET A 23 10.23 6.15 -0.68
N ASP A 24 10.87 6.45 0.46
CA ASP A 24 10.19 7.02 1.62
C ASP A 24 9.58 8.39 1.27
N PHE A 25 10.34 9.22 0.57
CA PHE A 25 9.85 10.51 0.09
C PHE A 25 8.63 10.34 -0.82
N ILE A 26 8.63 9.36 -1.72
CA ILE A 26 7.50 9.13 -2.63
C ILE A 26 6.26 8.69 -1.85
N MET A 27 6.43 7.81 -0.86
CA MET A 27 5.35 7.35 0.00
C MET A 27 4.72 8.52 0.76
N ASP A 28 5.53 9.32 1.46
CA ASP A 28 5.04 10.49 2.22
C ASP A 28 4.43 11.55 1.30
N TYR A 29 5.07 11.80 0.14
CA TYR A 29 4.54 12.73 -0.85
C TYR A 29 3.15 12.30 -1.31
N ARG A 30 2.95 11.02 -1.62
CA ARG A 30 1.66 10.50 -2.11
C ARG A 30 0.59 10.56 -1.04
N LEU A 31 0.92 10.21 0.21
CA LEU A 31 0.02 10.38 1.35
C LEU A 31 -0.47 11.84 1.43
N VAL A 32 0.47 12.79 1.48
CA VAL A 32 0.13 14.22 1.59
C VAL A 32 -0.61 14.71 0.35
N TYR A 33 -0.24 14.27 -0.85
CA TYR A 33 -0.91 14.64 -2.09
C TYR A 33 -2.38 14.20 -2.09
N CYS A 34 -2.67 12.95 -1.70
CA CYS A 34 -4.05 12.47 -1.65
C CYS A 34 -4.88 13.25 -0.62
N LEU A 35 -4.32 13.49 0.57
CA LEU A 35 -4.98 14.26 1.62
C LEU A 35 -5.29 15.71 1.18
N ARG A 36 -4.34 16.38 0.52
CA ARG A 36 -4.52 17.77 0.06
C ARG A 36 -5.55 17.90 -1.06
N ASN A 37 -5.79 16.84 -1.84
CA ASN A 37 -6.69 16.86 -2.99
C ASN A 37 -8.00 16.10 -2.74
N GLY A 38 -8.23 15.56 -1.54
CA GLY A 38 -9.43 14.78 -1.23
C GLY A 38 -9.54 13.47 -2.03
N LEU A 39 -8.40 12.87 -2.38
CA LEU A 39 -8.33 11.62 -3.14
C LEU A 39 -8.25 10.39 -2.21
N PRO A 40 -8.68 9.20 -2.65
CA PRO A 40 -8.40 7.97 -1.92
C PRO A 40 -6.89 7.77 -1.74
N LEU A 41 -6.50 7.17 -0.62
CA LEU A 41 -5.12 6.80 -0.37
C LEU A 41 -4.70 5.66 -1.29
N ASP A 42 -3.41 5.59 -1.59
CA ASP A 42 -2.83 4.52 -2.41
C ASP A 42 -2.86 3.16 -1.69
N MET A 43 -2.88 3.17 -0.37
CA MET A 43 -3.03 2.01 0.51
C MET A 43 -4.03 2.42 1.60
N ASP A 44 -5.12 1.68 1.74
CA ASP A 44 -6.18 1.99 2.70
C ASP A 44 -6.07 1.16 4.00
N VAL A 45 -7.06 1.33 4.88
CA VAL A 45 -7.08 0.66 6.20
C VAL A 45 -7.23 -0.86 6.08
N TYR A 46 -7.88 -1.35 5.03
CA TYR A 46 -8.09 -2.77 4.81
C TYR A 46 -6.83 -3.44 4.28
N ASP A 47 -6.11 -2.77 3.39
CA ASP A 47 -4.77 -3.22 2.95
C ASP A 47 -3.84 -3.35 4.16
N LEU A 48 -3.81 -2.34 5.04
CA LEU A 48 -3.00 -2.37 6.25
C LEU A 48 -3.41 -3.51 7.19
N ALA A 49 -4.71 -3.69 7.43
CA ALA A 49 -5.21 -4.77 8.29
C ALA A 49 -4.82 -6.16 7.75
N GLU A 50 -4.92 -6.36 6.43
CA GLU A 50 -4.51 -7.60 5.77
C GLU A 50 -3.00 -7.86 5.95
N TRP A 51 -2.15 -6.84 5.77
CA TRP A 51 -0.71 -7.03 5.93
C TRP A 51 -0.28 -7.22 7.38
N CYS A 52 -0.87 -6.47 8.31
CA CYS A 52 -0.53 -6.54 9.73
C CYS A 52 -0.98 -7.87 10.37
N CYS A 53 -2.07 -8.48 9.90
CA CYS A 53 -2.54 -9.74 10.48
C CYS A 53 -1.55 -10.90 10.27
N LEU A 54 -0.63 -10.80 9.30
CA LEU A 54 0.33 -11.87 8.99
C LEU A 54 1.26 -12.21 10.17
N ALA A 55 1.57 -11.24 11.04
CA ALA A 55 2.39 -11.49 12.22
C ALA A 55 1.71 -12.49 13.18
N ASP A 56 0.45 -12.21 13.53
CA ASP A 56 -0.33 -13.03 14.45
C ASP A 56 -0.73 -14.37 13.82
N LEU A 57 -1.18 -14.36 12.56
CA LEU A 57 -1.52 -15.60 11.84
C LEU A 57 -0.30 -16.49 11.62
N GLY A 58 0.87 -15.88 11.36
CA GLY A 58 2.13 -16.60 11.25
C GLY A 58 2.53 -17.26 12.57
N HIS A 59 2.35 -16.56 13.70
CA HIS A 59 2.56 -17.13 15.02
C HIS A 59 1.64 -18.35 15.26
N ILE A 60 0.33 -18.21 15.01
CA ILE A 60 -0.64 -19.33 15.12
C ILE A 60 -0.21 -20.50 14.22
N SER A 61 0.20 -20.24 12.98
CA SER A 61 0.63 -21.29 12.04
C SER A 61 1.82 -22.06 12.60
N ILE A 62 2.86 -21.36 13.08
CA ILE A 62 4.07 -21.96 13.64
C ILE A 62 3.75 -22.83 14.85
N GLU A 63 2.88 -22.37 15.76
CA GLU A 63 2.45 -23.14 16.93
C GLU A 63 1.67 -24.41 16.56
N ASN A 64 1.08 -24.44 15.36
CA ASN A 64 0.30 -25.55 14.84
C ASN A 64 1.07 -26.36 13.77
N ASN A 65 2.40 -26.53 13.93
CA ASN A 65 3.26 -27.25 13.00
C ASN A 65 3.23 -26.69 11.57
N SER A 66 3.20 -25.36 11.45
CA SER A 66 3.10 -24.65 10.17
C SER A 66 1.82 -24.97 9.39
N ALA A 67 0.73 -25.31 10.10
CA ALA A 67 -0.56 -25.55 9.48
C ALA A 67 -1.09 -24.28 8.79
N PRO A 68 -1.81 -24.39 7.66
CA PRO A 68 -2.47 -23.25 7.04
C PRO A 68 -3.48 -22.58 7.98
N VAL A 69 -3.45 -21.24 8.03
CA VAL A 69 -4.39 -20.42 8.79
C VAL A 69 -5.14 -19.51 7.82
N ALA A 70 -6.46 -19.41 7.98
CA ALA A 70 -7.28 -18.55 7.12
C ALA A 70 -7.03 -17.06 7.41
N VAL A 71 -6.82 -16.27 6.35
CA VAL A 71 -6.73 -14.81 6.44
C VAL A 71 -8.14 -14.22 6.55
N PRO A 72 -8.43 -13.35 7.52
CA PRO A 72 -9.74 -12.70 7.63
C PRO A 72 -10.03 -11.79 6.43
N ASP A 73 -11.27 -11.82 5.93
CA ASP A 73 -11.74 -10.83 4.97
C ASP A 73 -12.15 -9.54 5.70
N PHE A 74 -11.20 -8.62 5.86
CA PHE A 74 -11.41 -7.32 6.51
C PHE A 74 -12.40 -6.42 5.72
N THR A 75 -12.61 -6.69 4.44
CA THR A 75 -13.52 -5.91 3.58
C THR A 75 -14.97 -6.41 3.63
N ARG A 76 -15.21 -7.61 4.18
CA ARG A 76 -16.52 -8.29 4.20
C ARG A 76 -17.13 -8.47 2.80
N GLY A 77 -16.33 -8.98 1.87
CA GLY A 77 -16.69 -9.24 0.49
C GLY A 77 -16.64 -8.01 -0.43
N ASN A 78 -16.35 -6.83 0.11
CA ASN A 78 -16.29 -5.60 -0.69
C ASN A 78 -15.07 -5.52 -1.61
N TRP A 79 -14.02 -6.32 -1.35
CA TRP A 79 -12.86 -6.42 -2.24
C TRP A 79 -13.27 -6.73 -3.69
N ASN A 80 -14.34 -7.51 -3.90
CA ASN A 80 -14.82 -7.90 -5.23
C ASN A 80 -15.50 -6.75 -6.02
N LYS A 81 -15.74 -5.60 -5.37
CA LYS A 81 -16.26 -4.40 -6.04
C LYS A 81 -15.16 -3.66 -6.81
N ILE A 82 -13.90 -3.83 -6.41
CA ILE A 82 -12.75 -3.14 -7.01
C ILE A 82 -12.27 -3.92 -8.23
N GLN A 83 -12.29 -3.28 -9.40
CA GLN A 83 -11.86 -3.86 -10.67
C GLN A 83 -10.45 -3.38 -11.05
N GLY A 84 -9.48 -3.82 -10.23
CA GLY A 84 -8.07 -3.46 -10.36
C GLY A 84 -7.69 -2.15 -9.66
N TYR A 85 -6.41 -2.03 -9.33
CA TYR A 85 -5.84 -0.86 -8.64
C TYR A 85 -5.31 0.19 -9.62
N ARG A 86 -5.52 1.48 -9.31
CA ARG A 86 -4.94 2.64 -10.02
C ARG A 86 -4.70 3.78 -9.02
N HIS A 87 -3.54 4.42 -9.10
CA HIS A 87 -3.27 5.66 -8.36
C HIS A 87 -4.25 6.76 -8.78
N ALA A 88 -4.85 7.45 -7.81
CA ALA A 88 -5.67 8.62 -8.06
C ALA A 88 -4.80 9.88 -8.23
N PHE A 89 -5.15 10.71 -9.21
CA PHE A 89 -4.51 12.00 -9.49
C PHE A 89 -5.58 13.08 -9.53
N ALA A 90 -5.25 14.28 -9.04
CA ALA A 90 -6.03 15.47 -9.31
C ALA A 90 -5.80 15.88 -10.77
N ASP A 91 -6.89 16.28 -11.43
CA ASP A 91 -6.88 16.81 -12.81
C ASP A 91 -6.19 18.18 -12.88
#